data_AF-A0A260APR5-F1
#
_entry.id   AF-A0A260APR5-F1
#
_cell.length_a   1.000
_cell.length_b   1.000
_cell.length_c   1.000
_cell.angle_alpha   90.00
_cell.angle_beta   90.00
_cell.angle_gamma   90.00
#
_symmetry.space_group_name_H-M   'P 1'
#
loop_
_entity.id
_entity.type
_entity.pdbx_description
1 polymer ?
#
loop_
_entity_poly.entity_id
_entity_poly.type
_entity_poly.pdbx_seq_one_letter_code
_entity_poly.pdbx_strand_id
1 'polypeptide(L)' 'FTCGRTAGWCAHILEQKRLGKLVRPAALYTGPAPRTPESVDGWELIR' A
#
# COMPACT_ATOMS: atom_id res chain seq x y z
N PHE A 1 -3.13 19.98 17.86
CA PHE A 1 -2.18 19.73 16.75
C PHE A 1 -2.90 19.54 15.42
N THR A 2 -3.71 18.49 15.26
CA THR A 2 -4.46 18.18 14.02
C THR A 2 -5.26 19.37 13.49
N CYS A 3 -6.08 20.02 14.34
CA CYS A 3 -6.84 21.21 13.93
C CYS A 3 -5.95 22.30 13.33
N GLY A 4 -4.77 22.54 13.91
CA GLY A 4 -3.79 23.51 13.38
C GLY A 4 -3.05 23.06 12.12
N ARG A 5 -3.00 21.75 11.81
CA ARG A 5 -2.35 21.23 10.59
C ARG A 5 -3.27 21.17 9.39
N THR A 6 -4.58 21.23 9.59
CA THR A 6 -5.58 21.21 8.50
C THR A 6 -5.26 22.21 7.39
N ALA A 7 -4.89 23.46 7.72
CA ALA A 7 -4.54 24.48 6.73
C ALA A 7 -3.38 24.05 5.82
N GLY A 8 -2.31 23.47 6.38
CA GLY A 8 -1.17 22.99 5.61
C GLY A 8 -1.50 21.77 4.76
N TRP A 9 -2.33 20.85 5.27
CA TRP A 9 -2.79 19.70 4.50
C TRP A 9 -3.66 20.11 3.32
N CYS A 10 -4.62 21.02 3.53
CA CYS A 10 -5.44 21.56 2.45
C CYS A 10 -4.60 22.25 1.36
N ALA A 11 -3.57 23.01 1.76
CA ALA A 11 -2.64 23.62 0.82
C ALA A 11 -1.94 22.56 -0.07
N HIS A 12 -1.37 21.51 0.53
CA HIS A 12 -0.73 20.44 -0.24
C HIS A 12 -1.71 19.61 -1.07
N ILE A 13 -2.95 19.41 -0.62
CA ILE A 13 -3.98 18.73 -1.42
C ILE A 13 -4.26 19.52 -2.71
N LEU A 14 -4.40 20.85 -2.63
CA LEU A 14 -4.63 21.69 -3.80
C LEU A 14 -3.41 21.73 -4.74
N GLU A 15 -2.20 21.75 -4.17
CA GLU A 15 -0.95 21.62 -4.92
C GLU A 15 -0.89 20.28 -5.68
N GLN A 16 -1.21 19.16 -5.03
CA GLN A 16 -1.27 17.84 -5.67
C GLN A 16 -2.36 17.75 -6.74
N LYS A 17 -3.53 18.35 -6.52
CA LYS A 17 -4.61 18.42 -7.52
C LYS A 17 -4.13 19.14 -8.78
N ARG A 18 -3.38 20.23 -8.64
CA ARG A 18 -2.80 20.98 -9.78
C ARG A 18 -1.67 20.21 -10.46
N LEU A 19 -0.85 19.48 -9.69
CA LEU A 19 0.20 18.63 -10.22
C LEU A 19 -0.36 17.50 -11.10
N GLY A 20 -1.52 16.94 -10.75
CA GLY A 20 -2.24 15.97 -11.59
C GLY A 20 -1.49 14.65 -11.78
N LYS A 21 -0.58 14.29 -10.86
CA LYS A 21 0.26 13.10 -10.96
C LYS A 21 -0.10 12.08 -9.87
N LEU A 22 -0.45 10.87 -10.28
CA LEU A 22 -0.67 9.76 -9.36
C LEU A 22 0.65 9.32 -8.72
N VAL A 23 0.68 9.27 -7.39
CA VAL A 23 1.79 8.67 -6.63
C VAL A 23 1.54 7.17 -6.53
N ARG A 24 2.24 6.36 -7.35
CA ARG A 24 2.12 4.90 -7.37
C ARG A 24 3.50 4.23 -7.26
N PRO A 25 4.03 4.03 -6.04
CA PRO A 25 5.26 3.28 -5.86
C PRO A 25 5.07 1.81 -6.25
N ALA A 26 6.17 1.16 -6.64
CA ALA A 26 6.21 -0.28 -6.89
C ALA A 26 7.05 -0.97 -5.81
N ALA A 27 6.79 -2.26 -5.59
CA ALA A 27 7.59 -3.11 -4.74
C ALA A 27 8.17 -4.27 -5.55
N LEU A 28 9.35 -4.73 -5.18
CA LEU A 28 9.95 -5.95 -5.72
C LEU A 28 9.43 -7.14 -4.93
N TYR A 29 8.94 -8.16 -5.64
CA TYR A 29 8.57 -9.42 -5.01
C TYR A 29 9.84 -10.24 -4.72
N THR A 30 10.11 -10.47 -3.44
CA THR A 30 11.21 -11.33 -2.95
C THR A 30 10.67 -12.48 -2.10
N GLY A 31 9.40 -12.86 -2.32
CA GLY A 31 8.74 -13.96 -1.63
C GLY A 31 8.96 -15.32 -2.32
N PRO A 32 8.29 -16.38 -1.84
CA PRO A 32 8.42 -17.72 -2.38
C PRO A 32 8.03 -17.82 -3.87
N ALA A 33 8.64 -18.77 -4.59
CA ALA A 33 8.15 -19.14 -5.92
C ALA A 33 6.72 -19.74 -5.85
N PRO A 34 6.00 -19.83 -6.98
CA PRO A 34 4.72 -20.53 -7.03
C PRO A 34 4.81 -21.94 -6.44
N ARG A 35 3.88 -22.28 -5.55
CA ARG A 35 3.84 -23.55 -4.82
C ARG A 35 2.41 -24.05 -4.67
N THR A 36 2.21 -25.37 -4.56
CA THR A 36 0.86 -25.94 -4.40
C THR A 36 0.28 -25.63 -3.03
N PRO A 37 -1.05 -25.59 -2.86
CA PRO A 37 -1.65 -25.35 -1.55
C PRO A 37 -1.20 -26.35 -0.48
N GLU A 38 -1.01 -27.62 -0.84
CA GLU A 38 -0.56 -28.70 0.06
C GLU A 38 0.85 -28.48 0.61
N SER A 39 1.67 -27.68 -0.09
CA SER A 39 3.03 -27.34 0.34
C SER A 39 3.10 -26.16 1.32
N VAL A 40 1.94 -25.61 1.71
CA VAL A 40 1.85 -24.53 2.70
C VAL A 40 1.74 -25.14 4.09
N ASP A 41 2.62 -24.72 5.00
CA ASP A 41 2.56 -25.13 6.41
C ASP A 41 1.16 -24.88 6.99
N GLY A 42 0.56 -25.92 7.58
CA GLY A 42 -0.78 -25.87 8.15
C GLY A 42 -1.92 -26.28 7.21
N TRP A 43 -1.64 -26.71 5.97
CA TRP A 43 -2.66 -27.20 5.05
C TRP A 43 -3.52 -28.34 5.62
N GLU A 44 -2.91 -29.26 6.38
CA GLU A 44 -3.59 -30.41 7.00
C GLU A 44 -4.65 -30.03 8.05
N LEU A 45 -4.65 -28.78 8.55
CA LEU A 45 -5.62 -28.31 9.53
C LEU A 45 -6.95 -27.85 8.91
N ILE A 46 -6.99 -27.70 7.58
CA ILE A 46 -8.12 -27.13 6.83
C ILE A 46 -8.78 -28.20 5.93
N ARG A 47 -8.18 -29.38 5.82
CA ARG A 47 -8.70 -30.51 5.04
C ARG A 47 -9.72 -31.34 5.82
#